data_AF-A0A9X3WYZ7-F1
#
_entry.id   AF-A0A9X3WYZ7-F1
#
_cell.length_a   1.000
_cell.length_b   1.000
_cell.length_c   1.000
_cell.angle_alpha   90.00
_cell.angle_beta   90.00
_cell.angle_gamma   90.00
#
_symmetry.space_group_name_H-M   'P 1'
#
loop_
_entity.id
_entity.type
_entity.pdbx_description
1 polymer ?
#
loop_
_entity_poly.entity_id
_entity_poly.type
_entity_poly.pdbx_seq_one_letter_code
_entity_poly.pdbx_strand_id
1 'polypeptide(L)'
;MPSAPPVLGLDLGATLTKIAFRQGELHTERWPSRDLDAIRARIAELAPRSIVVTGGGASALGAAVEGVSEFEAWSLGAAALAAEEGLALPARHLLVSAGTGTSVLVVDGDSAVRAGGTGLGGGTLVGLGRLLVGAASFAELSALAARGKRGSVDLLVGDIYSQGAPIPPHLTASNFAKLASTEPADLAHALVGLVGENIALVCAGIARLAGADTVVLGGSTLAENPALVEVLTQTLGLTGLSARFLRRGAYCGAVGALVAGERLARSA
;
A
#
# COMPACT_ATOMS: atom_id res chain seq x y z
N MET A 1 16.17 -35.26 2.68
CA MET A 1 16.02 -35.04 1.22
C MET A 1 16.03 -33.54 0.99
N PRO A 2 16.73 -33.00 -0.03
CA PRO A 2 16.60 -31.58 -0.36
C PRO A 2 15.14 -31.27 -0.71
N SER A 3 14.61 -30.15 -0.19
CA SER A 3 13.28 -29.67 -0.54
C SER A 3 13.19 -29.42 -2.04
N ALA A 4 12.04 -29.70 -2.66
CA ALA A 4 11.83 -29.40 -4.07
C ALA A 4 12.09 -27.91 -4.36
N PRO A 5 12.62 -27.56 -5.54
CA PRO A 5 12.88 -26.16 -5.87
C PRO A 5 11.58 -25.34 -5.86
N PRO A 6 11.59 -24.13 -5.27
CA PRO A 6 10.36 -23.35 -5.10
C PRO A 6 9.90 -22.70 -6.41
N VAL A 7 8.61 -22.34 -6.45
CA VAL A 7 8.11 -21.28 -7.35
C VAL A 7 8.45 -19.94 -6.70
N LEU A 8 8.92 -18.95 -7.47
CA LEU A 8 9.06 -17.58 -6.99
C LEU A 8 8.00 -16.68 -7.62
N GLY A 9 7.34 -15.89 -6.80
CA GLY A 9 6.56 -14.74 -7.23
C GLY A 9 7.31 -13.44 -6.98
N LEU A 10 7.43 -12.59 -7.98
CA LEU A 10 8.14 -11.32 -7.88
C LEU A 10 7.23 -10.15 -8.26
N ASP A 11 7.28 -9.07 -7.49
CA ASP A 11 6.67 -7.78 -7.81
C ASP A 11 7.78 -6.73 -7.96
N LEU A 12 8.05 -6.35 -9.21
CA LEU A 12 9.05 -5.35 -9.56
C LEU A 12 8.40 -3.97 -9.63
N GLY A 13 8.22 -3.37 -8.46
CA GLY A 13 7.75 -1.99 -8.33
C GLY A 13 8.83 -0.97 -8.70
N ALA A 14 8.43 0.29 -8.83
CA ALA A 14 9.36 1.38 -9.16
C ALA A 14 10.44 1.64 -8.08
N THR A 15 10.10 1.40 -6.81
CA THR A 15 11.00 1.68 -5.67
C THR A 15 11.55 0.41 -5.01
N LEU A 16 10.70 -0.60 -4.84
CA LEU A 16 11.05 -1.85 -4.18
C LEU A 16 10.59 -3.05 -5.02
N THR A 17 11.50 -4.00 -5.19
CA THR A 17 11.22 -5.36 -5.67
C THR A 17 10.89 -6.24 -4.47
N LYS A 18 9.82 -7.03 -4.57
CA LYS A 18 9.44 -8.00 -3.55
C LYS A 18 9.52 -9.40 -4.13
N ILE A 19 9.98 -10.34 -3.33
CA ILE A 19 10.08 -11.76 -3.68
C ILE A 19 9.24 -12.55 -2.68
N ALA A 20 8.45 -13.51 -3.16
CA ALA A 20 7.67 -14.42 -2.33
C ALA A 20 7.87 -15.87 -2.81
N PHE A 21 8.01 -16.80 -1.87
CA PHE A 21 8.15 -18.23 -2.17
C PHE A 21 7.71 -19.09 -0.99
N ARG A 22 7.43 -20.37 -1.23
CA ARG A 22 7.09 -21.35 -0.18
C ARG A 22 8.11 -22.48 -0.08
N GLN A 23 8.56 -22.74 1.13
CA GLN A 23 9.38 -23.90 1.50
C GLN A 23 8.85 -24.47 2.82
N GLY A 24 7.60 -24.95 2.79
CA GLY A 24 6.81 -25.25 3.99
C GLY A 24 5.93 -24.06 4.38
N GLU A 25 6.55 -22.93 4.74
CA GLU A 25 5.85 -21.67 5.05
C GLU A 25 6.06 -20.61 3.97
N LEU A 26 5.30 -19.50 4.05
CA LEU A 26 5.45 -18.36 3.14
C LEU A 26 6.62 -17.48 3.57
N HIS A 27 7.62 -17.36 2.71
CA HIS A 27 8.73 -16.43 2.86
C HIS A 27 8.54 -15.23 1.95
N THR A 28 8.89 -14.04 2.46
CA THR A 28 8.79 -12.77 1.73
C THR A 28 10.01 -11.91 1.96
N GLU A 29 10.60 -11.39 0.88
CA GLU A 29 11.80 -10.55 0.91
C GLU A 29 11.57 -9.24 0.15
N ARG A 30 12.27 -8.17 0.55
CA ARG A 30 12.22 -6.85 -0.10
C ARG A 30 13.63 -6.39 -0.48
N TRP A 31 13.77 -5.86 -1.68
CA TRP A 31 15.04 -5.41 -2.27
C TRP A 31 14.84 -4.04 -2.95
N PRO A 32 15.84 -3.14 -2.94
CA PRO A 32 15.78 -1.92 -3.74
C PRO A 32 15.66 -2.26 -5.23
N SER A 33 14.67 -1.72 -5.95
CA SER A 33 14.45 -2.08 -7.37
C SER A 33 15.63 -1.75 -8.29
N ARG A 34 16.49 -0.80 -7.88
CA ARG A 34 17.70 -0.42 -8.61
C ARG A 34 18.83 -1.45 -8.53
N ASP A 35 18.77 -2.39 -7.59
CA ASP A 35 19.82 -3.37 -7.34
C ASP A 35 19.50 -4.71 -8.04
N LEU A 36 19.45 -4.66 -9.37
CA LEU A 36 19.09 -5.83 -10.19
C LEU A 36 20.09 -6.97 -10.05
N ASP A 37 21.36 -6.67 -9.82
CA ASP A 37 22.41 -7.69 -9.67
C ASP A 37 22.21 -8.50 -8.39
N ALA A 38 21.92 -7.83 -7.26
CA ALA A 38 21.60 -8.52 -6.01
C ALA A 38 20.32 -9.36 -6.14
N ILE A 39 19.29 -8.83 -6.82
CA ILE A 39 18.05 -9.56 -7.09
C ILE A 39 18.32 -10.82 -7.93
N ARG A 40 19.11 -10.71 -9.01
CA ARG A 40 19.49 -11.86 -9.85
C ARG A 40 20.32 -12.89 -9.09
N ALA A 41 21.26 -12.45 -8.27
CA ALA A 41 22.05 -13.32 -7.41
C ALA A 41 21.17 -14.09 -6.42
N ARG A 42 20.21 -13.40 -5.79
CA ARG A 42 19.26 -14.03 -4.86
C ARG A 42 18.36 -15.06 -5.56
N ILE A 43 17.87 -14.75 -6.75
CA ILE A 43 17.10 -15.70 -7.58
C ILE A 43 17.95 -16.94 -7.88
N ALA A 44 19.22 -16.77 -8.26
CA ALA A 44 20.12 -17.89 -8.56
C ALA A 44 20.38 -18.76 -7.33
N GLU A 45 20.54 -18.15 -6.15
CA GLU A 45 20.72 -18.87 -4.87
C GLU A 45 19.49 -19.71 -4.51
N LEU A 46 18.28 -19.19 -4.73
CA LEU A 46 17.02 -19.91 -4.48
C LEU A 46 16.79 -21.06 -5.47
N ALA A 47 17.52 -21.08 -6.59
CA ALA A 47 17.48 -22.07 -7.65
C ALA A 47 16.04 -22.52 -8.00
N PRO A 48 15.13 -21.60 -8.35
CA PRO A 48 13.71 -21.91 -8.45
C PRO A 48 13.36 -22.75 -9.68
N ARG A 49 12.27 -23.50 -9.60
CA ARG A 49 11.75 -24.25 -10.75
C ARG A 49 11.06 -23.35 -11.77
N SER A 50 10.44 -22.27 -11.31
CA SER A 50 9.76 -21.29 -12.15
C SER A 50 9.68 -19.94 -11.44
N ILE A 51 9.58 -18.89 -12.25
CA ILE A 51 9.53 -17.50 -11.79
C ILE A 51 8.32 -16.85 -12.47
N VAL A 52 7.44 -16.26 -11.66
CA VAL A 52 6.31 -15.47 -12.12
C VAL A 52 6.51 -14.03 -11.67
N VAL A 53 6.35 -13.09 -12.57
CA VAL A 53 6.58 -11.66 -12.32
C VAL A 53 5.33 -10.82 -12.51
N THR A 54 5.30 -9.74 -11.75
CA THR A 54 4.34 -8.65 -11.89
C THR A 54 5.02 -7.30 -11.65
N GLY A 55 4.25 -6.22 -11.79
CA GLY A 55 4.72 -4.85 -11.60
C GLY A 55 5.38 -4.25 -12.85
N GLY A 56 5.40 -2.92 -12.94
CA GLY A 56 5.88 -2.19 -14.12
C GLY A 56 7.36 -2.41 -14.48
N GLY A 57 8.17 -2.90 -13.54
CA GLY A 57 9.58 -3.22 -13.74
C GLY A 57 9.85 -4.65 -14.23
N ALA A 58 8.83 -5.47 -14.47
CA ALA A 58 8.98 -6.89 -14.81
C ALA A 58 9.89 -7.14 -16.03
N SER A 59 9.86 -6.26 -17.02
CA SER A 59 10.69 -6.35 -18.23
C SER A 59 12.20 -6.27 -17.94
N ALA A 60 12.60 -5.68 -16.82
CA ALA A 60 14.00 -5.53 -16.43
C ALA A 60 14.70 -6.86 -16.09
N LEU A 61 13.94 -7.93 -15.80
CA LEU A 61 14.51 -9.25 -15.49
C LEU A 61 14.87 -10.09 -16.73
N GLY A 62 14.34 -9.75 -17.92
CA GLY A 62 14.62 -10.46 -19.18
C GLY A 62 13.50 -11.41 -19.61
N ALA A 63 13.73 -12.16 -20.71
CA ALA A 63 12.68 -12.79 -21.52
C ALA A 63 12.13 -14.15 -21.03
N ALA A 64 12.62 -14.70 -19.92
CA ALA A 64 12.29 -16.06 -19.47
C ALA A 64 11.33 -16.09 -18.26
N VAL A 65 10.39 -15.13 -18.18
CA VAL A 65 9.52 -14.99 -17.00
C VAL A 65 8.07 -14.91 -17.39
N GLU A 66 7.22 -15.72 -16.76
CA GLU A 66 5.78 -15.68 -16.96
C GLU A 66 5.21 -14.44 -16.26
N GLY A 67 4.42 -13.66 -16.98
CA GLY A 67 3.83 -12.42 -16.47
C GLY A 67 2.41 -12.64 -15.97
N VAL A 68 2.09 -12.11 -14.78
CA VAL A 68 0.72 -11.91 -14.31
C VAL A 68 0.44 -10.41 -14.22
N SER A 69 -0.78 -9.99 -14.56
CA SER A 69 -1.14 -8.59 -14.45
C SER A 69 -1.01 -8.09 -13.01
N GLU A 70 -0.61 -6.83 -12.81
CA GLU A 70 -0.42 -6.26 -11.47
C GLU A 70 -1.69 -6.37 -10.63
N PHE A 71 -2.84 -6.10 -11.22
CA PHE A 71 -4.11 -6.08 -10.50
C PHE A 71 -4.59 -7.48 -10.10
N GLU A 72 -4.41 -8.46 -10.98
CA GLU A 72 -4.69 -9.86 -10.66
C GLU A 72 -3.75 -10.38 -9.57
N ALA A 73 -2.45 -10.11 -9.68
CA ALA A 73 -1.49 -10.48 -8.65
C ALA A 73 -1.83 -9.84 -7.31
N TRP A 74 -2.15 -8.55 -7.29
CA TRP A 74 -2.56 -7.86 -6.07
C TRP A 74 -3.81 -8.49 -5.43
N SER A 75 -4.83 -8.83 -6.23
CA SER A 75 -6.04 -9.47 -5.73
C SER A 75 -5.76 -10.86 -5.14
N LEU A 76 -5.06 -11.71 -5.90
CA LEU A 76 -4.69 -13.07 -5.46
C LEU A 76 -3.85 -13.04 -4.18
N GLY A 77 -2.86 -12.14 -4.13
CA GLY A 77 -1.99 -12.02 -2.97
C GLY A 77 -2.70 -11.44 -1.75
N ALA A 78 -3.58 -10.46 -1.93
CA ALA A 78 -4.38 -9.91 -0.84
C ALA A 78 -5.28 -10.98 -0.22
N ALA A 79 -5.96 -11.79 -1.04
CA ALA A 79 -6.78 -12.90 -0.58
C ALA A 79 -5.95 -13.96 0.17
N ALA A 80 -4.80 -14.35 -0.39
CA ALA A 80 -3.92 -15.33 0.23
C ALA A 80 -3.35 -14.85 1.58
N LEU A 81 -2.93 -13.59 1.66
CA LEU A 81 -2.43 -13.00 2.88
C LEU A 81 -3.53 -12.82 3.93
N ALA A 82 -4.71 -12.36 3.53
CA ALA A 82 -5.84 -12.24 4.44
C ALA A 82 -6.23 -13.60 5.05
N ALA A 83 -6.24 -14.66 4.24
CA ALA A 83 -6.48 -16.02 4.73
C ALA A 83 -5.43 -16.48 5.76
N GLU A 84 -4.14 -16.26 5.50
CA GLU A 84 -3.07 -16.58 6.45
C GLU A 84 -3.13 -15.74 7.74
N GLU A 85 -3.67 -14.53 7.64
CA GLU A 85 -3.87 -13.62 8.77
C GLU A 85 -5.20 -13.87 9.51
N GLY A 86 -6.03 -14.82 9.08
CA GLY A 86 -7.34 -15.09 9.66
C GLY A 86 -8.36 -13.96 9.45
N LEU A 87 -8.14 -13.12 8.43
CA LEU A 87 -8.97 -11.97 8.10
C LEU A 87 -9.99 -12.36 7.02
N ALA A 88 -11.26 -12.44 7.40
CA ALA A 88 -12.34 -12.66 6.45
C ALA A 88 -12.58 -11.39 5.62
N LEU A 89 -12.44 -11.51 4.29
CA LEU A 89 -12.73 -10.43 3.35
C LEU A 89 -14.13 -10.62 2.76
N PRO A 90 -14.95 -9.55 2.67
CA PRO A 90 -16.20 -9.61 1.94
C PRO A 90 -15.96 -9.95 0.46
N ALA A 91 -16.91 -10.62 -0.19
CA ALA A 91 -16.80 -10.94 -1.61
C ALA A 91 -16.62 -9.68 -2.48
N ARG A 92 -17.29 -8.58 -2.10
CA ARG A 92 -17.13 -7.27 -2.70
C ARG A 92 -16.47 -6.29 -1.73
N HIS A 93 -15.31 -5.78 -2.10
CA HIS A 93 -14.57 -4.80 -1.29
C HIS A 93 -13.65 -3.96 -2.19
N LEU A 94 -13.15 -2.85 -1.64
CA LEU A 94 -12.04 -2.15 -2.28
C LEU A 94 -10.71 -2.75 -1.84
N LEU A 95 -9.79 -2.94 -2.77
CA LEU A 95 -8.40 -3.26 -2.49
C LEU A 95 -7.52 -2.07 -2.87
N VAL A 96 -6.80 -1.53 -1.91
CA VAL A 96 -5.97 -0.34 -2.05
C VAL A 96 -4.50 -0.73 -2.00
N SER A 97 -3.78 -0.44 -3.08
CA SER A 97 -2.33 -0.53 -3.16
C SER A 97 -1.71 0.84 -2.85
N ALA A 98 -1.22 1.03 -1.62
CA ALA A 98 -0.50 2.23 -1.18
C ALA A 98 1.02 2.03 -1.34
N GLY A 99 1.52 2.32 -2.54
CA GLY A 99 2.93 2.23 -2.91
C GLY A 99 3.54 3.60 -3.22
N THR A 100 4.29 3.72 -4.32
CA THR A 100 4.84 5.01 -4.78
C THR A 100 3.72 6.02 -5.03
N GLY A 101 2.68 5.61 -5.75
CA GLY A 101 1.36 6.25 -5.76
C GLY A 101 0.32 5.30 -5.15
N THR A 102 -0.96 5.63 -5.30
CA THR A 102 -2.06 4.80 -4.77
C THR A 102 -3.00 4.34 -5.87
N SER A 103 -3.22 3.03 -5.97
CA SER A 103 -4.22 2.43 -6.86
C SER A 103 -5.36 1.83 -6.06
N VAL A 104 -6.59 1.99 -6.56
CA VAL A 104 -7.81 1.46 -5.94
C VAL A 104 -8.47 0.50 -6.91
N LEU A 105 -8.63 -0.74 -6.46
CA LEU A 105 -9.30 -1.81 -7.19
C LEU A 105 -10.65 -2.07 -6.54
N VAL A 106 -11.63 -2.41 -7.36
CA VAL A 106 -12.87 -3.07 -6.90
C VAL A 106 -12.68 -4.56 -7.10
N VAL A 107 -12.75 -5.29 -6.00
CA VAL A 107 -12.77 -6.75 -6.00
C VAL A 107 -14.22 -7.20 -5.89
N ASP A 108 -14.62 -8.14 -6.74
CA ASP A 108 -15.93 -8.78 -6.70
C ASP A 108 -15.78 -10.27 -7.04
N GLY A 109 -15.80 -11.11 -5.99
CA GLY A 109 -15.47 -12.52 -6.09
C GLY A 109 -14.02 -12.72 -6.55
N ASP A 110 -13.84 -13.44 -7.65
CA ASP A 110 -12.52 -13.71 -8.25
C ASP A 110 -12.06 -12.60 -9.21
N SER A 111 -12.88 -11.58 -9.45
CA SER A 111 -12.56 -10.48 -10.36
C SER A 111 -11.99 -9.28 -9.62
N ALA A 112 -11.00 -8.61 -10.22
CA ALA A 112 -10.45 -7.37 -9.70
C ALA A 112 -10.22 -6.37 -10.84
N VAL A 113 -10.81 -5.18 -10.73
CA VAL A 113 -10.71 -4.14 -11.76
C VAL A 113 -10.24 -2.85 -11.11
N ARG A 114 -9.27 -2.17 -11.72
CA ARG A 114 -8.84 -0.86 -11.26
C ARG A 114 -9.94 0.17 -11.50
N ALA A 115 -10.53 0.68 -10.42
CA ALA A 115 -11.57 1.70 -10.47
C ALA A 115 -11.02 3.13 -10.40
N GLY A 116 -9.78 3.30 -9.92
CA GLY A 116 -9.15 4.61 -9.84
C GLY A 116 -7.85 4.61 -9.06
N GLY A 117 -7.50 5.78 -8.55
CA GLY A 117 -6.29 5.99 -7.77
C GLY A 117 -5.91 7.46 -7.66
N THR A 118 -4.81 7.73 -6.98
CA THR A 118 -4.22 9.05 -6.83
C THR A 118 -2.71 8.96 -6.91
N GLY A 119 -2.07 10.03 -7.41
CA GLY A 119 -0.61 10.17 -7.36
C GLY A 119 -0.07 10.35 -5.93
N LEU A 120 -0.94 10.61 -4.95
CA LEU A 120 -0.58 10.74 -3.55
C LEU A 120 -0.30 9.37 -2.93
N GLY A 121 0.94 9.15 -2.53
CA GLY A 121 1.40 7.90 -1.92
C GLY A 121 2.76 8.07 -1.25
N GLY A 122 3.50 6.97 -1.10
CA GLY A 122 4.82 6.97 -0.48
C GLY A 122 5.85 7.82 -1.22
N GLY A 123 5.77 7.90 -2.54
CA GLY A 123 6.64 8.76 -3.34
C GLY A 123 6.45 10.24 -3.01
N THR A 124 5.19 10.66 -2.85
CA THR A 124 4.84 12.02 -2.41
C THR A 124 5.35 12.29 -1.00
N LEU A 125 5.13 11.35 -0.07
CA LEU A 125 5.61 11.47 1.31
C LEU A 125 7.13 11.67 1.34
N VAL A 126 7.91 10.82 0.68
CA VAL A 126 9.37 10.95 0.65
C VAL A 126 9.82 12.24 -0.04
N GLY A 127 9.24 12.57 -1.20
CA GLY A 127 9.63 13.74 -1.97
C GLY A 127 9.36 15.06 -1.23
N LEU A 128 8.11 15.25 -0.79
CA LEU A 128 7.73 16.46 -0.05
C LEU A 128 8.30 16.47 1.37
N GLY A 129 8.43 15.31 2.02
CA GLY A 129 9.05 15.19 3.33
C GLY A 129 10.51 15.66 3.32
N ARG A 130 11.26 15.31 2.27
CA ARG A 130 12.62 15.81 2.10
C ARG A 130 12.67 17.33 1.92
N LEU A 131 11.73 17.89 1.15
CA LEU A 131 11.68 19.33 0.89
C LEU A 131 11.22 20.15 2.10
N LEU A 132 10.23 19.67 2.84
CA LEU A 132 9.61 20.40 3.93
C LEU A 132 10.35 20.25 5.26
N VAL A 133 10.86 19.04 5.55
CA VAL A 133 11.41 18.71 6.88
C VAL A 133 12.81 18.09 6.82
N GLY A 134 13.42 18.02 5.63
CA GLY A 134 14.79 17.52 5.47
C GLY A 134 14.96 16.01 5.68
N ALA A 135 13.87 15.24 5.82
CA ALA A 135 13.95 13.81 6.07
C ALA A 135 14.69 13.08 4.94
N ALA A 136 15.72 12.31 5.30
CA ALA A 136 16.56 11.57 4.36
C ALA A 136 15.95 10.22 3.94
N SER A 137 14.97 9.72 4.71
CA SER A 137 14.33 8.43 4.45
C SER A 137 12.85 8.41 4.83
N PHE A 138 12.13 7.42 4.30
CA PHE A 138 10.74 7.17 4.65
C PHE A 138 10.56 6.85 6.16
N ALA A 139 11.50 6.09 6.74
CA ALA A 139 11.46 5.74 8.16
C ALA A 139 11.64 6.97 9.05
N GLU A 140 12.56 7.87 8.70
CA GLU A 140 12.76 9.12 9.42
C GLU A 140 11.52 10.03 9.34
N LEU A 141 10.93 10.17 8.15
CA LEU A 141 9.69 10.91 7.97
C LEU A 141 8.54 10.33 8.80
N SER A 142 8.39 8.99 8.79
CA SER A 142 7.34 8.30 9.56
C SER A 142 7.54 8.48 11.07
N ALA A 143 8.80 8.45 11.54
CA ALA A 143 9.14 8.69 12.94
C ALA A 143 8.90 10.15 13.37
N LEU A 144 9.12 11.12 12.49
CA LEU A 144 8.75 12.53 12.71
C LEU A 144 7.24 12.67 12.80
N ALA A 145 6.50 12.13 11.82
CA ALA A 145 5.05 12.18 11.78
C ALA A 145 4.44 11.56 13.04
N ALA A 146 4.90 10.40 13.48
CA ALA A 146 4.35 9.69 14.65
C ALA A 146 4.35 10.49 15.97
N ARG A 147 5.17 11.54 16.09
CA ARG A 147 5.24 12.42 17.27
C ARG A 147 4.71 13.83 17.02
N GLY A 148 4.31 14.15 15.80
CA GLY A 148 3.83 15.46 15.40
C GLY A 148 2.35 15.68 15.69
N LYS A 149 1.94 16.94 15.66
CA LYS A 149 0.54 17.37 15.82
C LYS A 149 0.18 18.36 14.71
N ARG A 150 -0.53 17.85 13.68
CA ARG A 150 -0.94 18.65 12.51
C ARG A 150 -1.95 19.76 12.80
N GLY A 151 -2.61 19.78 13.96
CA GLY A 151 -3.66 20.76 14.28
C GLY A 151 -3.18 22.24 14.30
N SER A 152 -1.88 22.47 14.46
CA SER A 152 -1.27 23.81 14.36
C SER A 152 -0.78 24.15 12.95
N VAL A 153 -0.79 23.18 12.02
CA VAL A 153 -0.33 23.33 10.64
C VAL A 153 -1.52 23.44 9.68
N ASP A 154 -2.52 22.59 9.89
CA ASP A 154 -3.73 22.54 9.08
C ASP A 154 -4.81 23.48 9.62
N LEU A 155 -5.58 24.06 8.70
CA LEU A 155 -6.80 24.78 9.03
C LEU A 155 -7.93 23.77 9.23
N LEU A 156 -8.52 23.76 10.41
CA LEU A 156 -9.63 22.90 10.80
C LEU A 156 -10.96 23.65 10.65
N VAL A 157 -12.05 22.89 10.53
CA VAL A 157 -13.40 23.46 10.44
C VAL A 157 -13.72 24.35 11.65
N GLY A 158 -13.31 23.93 12.85
CA GLY A 158 -13.50 24.69 14.08
C GLY A 158 -12.72 26.01 14.16
N ASP A 159 -11.70 26.20 13.32
CA ASP A 159 -11.00 27.48 13.22
C ASP A 159 -11.78 28.51 12.39
N ILE A 160 -12.68 28.04 11.50
CA ILE A 160 -13.49 28.88 10.62
C ILE A 160 -14.85 29.17 11.26
N TYR A 161 -15.47 28.15 11.85
CA TYR A 161 -16.83 28.22 12.38
C TYR A 161 -16.81 28.10 13.90
N SER A 162 -17.27 29.16 14.58
CA SER A 162 -17.26 29.26 16.04
C SER A 162 -18.32 28.38 16.72
N GLN A 163 -19.49 28.11 16.09
CA GLN A 163 -20.52 27.14 16.50
C GLN A 163 -21.46 26.80 15.32
N GLY A 164 -22.08 25.60 15.34
CA GLY A 164 -23.28 25.30 14.54
C GLY A 164 -23.06 24.74 13.12
N ALA A 165 -21.83 24.44 12.70
CA ALA A 165 -21.60 23.74 11.43
C ALA A 165 -22.09 22.28 11.52
N PRO A 166 -22.72 21.72 10.47
CA PRO A 166 -23.09 20.30 10.42
C PRO A 166 -21.88 19.37 10.21
N ILE A 167 -20.65 19.90 10.35
CA ILE A 167 -19.39 19.22 10.08
C ILE A 167 -18.55 19.23 11.37
N PRO A 168 -17.97 18.10 11.79
CA PRO A 168 -17.19 18.06 13.03
C PRO A 168 -16.01 19.06 13.01
N PRO A 169 -15.78 19.81 14.12
CA PRO A 169 -14.83 20.92 14.14
C PRO A 169 -13.36 20.48 14.02
N HIS A 170 -13.05 19.21 14.32
CA HIS A 170 -11.70 18.66 14.24
C HIS A 170 -11.31 18.23 12.82
N LEU A 171 -12.25 18.22 11.85
CA LEU A 171 -11.93 17.87 10.47
C LEU A 171 -11.07 18.97 9.83
N THR A 172 -10.16 18.55 8.96
CA THR A 172 -9.38 19.47 8.14
C THR A 172 -10.28 20.16 7.12
N ALA A 173 -10.29 21.49 7.15
CA ALA A 173 -10.88 22.32 6.13
C ALA A 173 -9.88 22.60 4.99
N SER A 174 -8.61 22.83 5.33
CA SER A 174 -7.54 23.00 4.35
C SER A 174 -6.18 22.61 4.93
N ASN A 175 -5.52 21.63 4.31
CA ASN A 175 -4.19 21.19 4.71
C ASN A 175 -3.16 22.32 4.51
N PHE A 176 -2.22 22.49 5.44
CA PHE A 176 -1.15 23.49 5.44
C PHE A 176 -1.61 24.97 5.35
N ALA A 177 -2.88 25.28 5.62
CA ALA A 177 -3.36 26.65 5.51
C ALA A 177 -3.23 27.48 6.81
N LYS A 178 -3.06 26.82 7.98
CA LYS A 178 -2.92 27.52 9.27
C LYS A 178 -1.48 27.94 9.53
N LEU A 179 -0.53 27.03 9.34
CA LEU A 179 0.93 27.24 9.50
C LEU A 179 1.34 27.99 10.78
N ALA A 180 0.64 27.78 11.89
CA ALA A 180 1.02 28.33 13.19
C ALA A 180 2.20 27.60 13.83
N SER A 181 2.50 26.37 13.38
CA SER A 181 3.71 25.61 13.71
C SER A 181 4.48 25.29 12.43
N THR A 182 5.81 25.39 12.50
CA THR A 182 6.74 24.93 11.47
C THR A 182 7.69 23.87 12.01
N GLU A 183 7.37 23.26 13.16
CA GLU A 183 8.17 22.18 13.73
C GLU A 183 8.20 20.98 12.77
N PRO A 184 9.37 20.37 12.51
CA PRO A 184 9.50 19.27 11.55
C PRO A 184 8.54 18.10 11.80
N ALA A 185 8.27 17.77 13.07
CA ALA A 185 7.33 16.71 13.43
C ALA A 185 5.89 17.06 13.03
N ASP A 186 5.45 18.29 13.31
CA ASP A 186 4.09 18.75 12.99
C ASP A 186 3.87 18.83 11.48
N LEU A 187 4.87 19.34 10.74
CA LEU A 187 4.86 19.39 9.28
C LEU A 187 4.84 17.98 8.66
N ALA A 188 5.62 17.05 9.20
CA ALA A 188 5.60 15.64 8.76
C ALA A 188 4.23 14.99 9.01
N HIS A 189 3.63 15.23 10.19
CA HIS A 189 2.31 14.72 10.51
C HIS A 189 1.22 15.35 9.62
N ALA A 190 1.31 16.65 9.30
CA ALA A 190 0.40 17.31 8.37
C ALA A 190 0.53 16.77 6.93
N LEU A 191 1.75 16.45 6.49
CA LEU A 191 1.99 15.82 5.19
C LEU A 191 1.39 14.42 5.11
N VAL A 192 1.55 13.61 6.17
CA VAL A 192 0.89 12.30 6.27
C VAL A 192 -0.63 12.45 6.28
N GLY A 193 -1.14 13.45 6.99
CA GLY A 193 -2.55 13.84 6.99
C GLY A 193 -3.10 14.11 5.59
N LEU A 194 -2.46 15.02 4.86
CA LEU A 194 -2.83 15.36 3.48
C LEU A 194 -2.92 14.12 2.58
N VAL A 195 -1.92 13.25 2.63
CA VAL A 195 -1.89 12.04 1.80
C VAL A 195 -2.96 11.05 2.23
N GLY A 196 -3.08 10.76 3.54
CA GLY A 196 -4.05 9.81 4.06
C GLY A 196 -5.50 10.23 3.85
N GLU A 197 -5.82 11.50 4.09
CA GLU A 197 -7.17 12.04 3.89
C GLU A 197 -7.60 11.94 2.43
N ASN A 198 -6.72 12.32 1.50
CA ASN A 198 -7.04 12.25 0.08
C ASN A 198 -7.21 10.81 -0.41
N ILE A 199 -6.36 9.87 0.05
CA ILE A 199 -6.53 8.45 -0.26
C ILE A 199 -7.90 7.96 0.25
N ALA A 200 -8.25 8.26 1.50
CA ALA A 200 -9.50 7.85 2.11
C ALA A 200 -10.73 8.44 1.37
N LEU A 201 -10.70 9.72 1.01
CA LEU A 201 -11.80 10.38 0.29
C LEU A 201 -11.98 9.83 -1.14
N VAL A 202 -10.88 9.52 -1.84
CA VAL A 202 -10.94 8.82 -3.14
C VAL A 202 -11.56 7.44 -2.97
N CYS A 203 -11.16 6.69 -1.94
CA CYS A 203 -11.75 5.38 -1.63
C CYS A 203 -13.24 5.52 -1.32
N ALA A 204 -13.66 6.54 -0.56
CA ALA A 204 -15.06 6.77 -0.22
C ALA A 204 -15.95 7.02 -1.44
N GLY A 205 -15.47 7.83 -2.39
CA GLY A 205 -16.16 8.05 -3.66
C GLY A 205 -16.32 6.76 -4.48
N ILE A 206 -15.23 6.00 -4.62
CA ILE A 206 -15.23 4.73 -5.38
C ILE A 206 -16.11 3.68 -4.68
N ALA A 207 -16.03 3.56 -3.36
CA ALA A 207 -16.79 2.60 -2.57
C ALA A 207 -18.30 2.81 -2.74
N ARG A 208 -18.74 4.08 -2.72
CA ARG A 208 -20.13 4.45 -2.95
C ARG A 208 -20.64 4.04 -4.33
N LEU A 209 -19.82 4.19 -5.38
CA LEU A 209 -20.17 3.78 -6.74
C LEU A 209 -20.18 2.24 -6.90
N ALA A 210 -19.24 1.56 -6.25
CA ALA A 210 -19.11 0.11 -6.30
C ALA A 210 -20.11 -0.63 -5.39
N GLY A 211 -20.74 0.06 -4.43
CA GLY A 211 -21.55 -0.56 -3.39
C GLY A 211 -20.71 -1.43 -2.44
N ALA A 212 -19.50 -0.96 -2.11
CA ALA A 212 -18.60 -1.61 -1.15
C ALA A 212 -18.60 -0.83 0.17
N ASP A 213 -18.56 -1.53 1.30
CA ASP A 213 -18.49 -0.95 2.65
C ASP A 213 -17.10 -1.12 3.31
N THR A 214 -16.25 -1.96 2.71
CA THR A 214 -14.97 -2.38 3.26
C THR A 214 -13.84 -1.98 2.32
N VAL A 215 -12.79 -1.40 2.91
CA VAL A 215 -11.55 -1.02 2.23
C VAL A 215 -10.42 -1.83 2.83
N VAL A 216 -9.81 -2.70 2.02
CA VAL A 216 -8.64 -3.50 2.37
C VAL A 216 -7.40 -2.76 1.86
N LEU A 217 -6.49 -2.41 2.77
CA LEU A 217 -5.31 -1.60 2.49
C LEU A 217 -4.04 -2.45 2.62
N GLY A 218 -3.20 -2.37 1.59
CA GLY A 218 -1.85 -2.92 1.55
C GLY A 218 -0.87 -1.94 0.93
N GLY A 219 0.38 -2.38 0.75
CA GLY A 219 1.46 -1.57 0.21
C GLY A 219 2.47 -1.10 1.25
N SER A 220 3.70 -0.86 0.79
CA SER A 220 4.86 -0.55 1.63
C SER A 220 4.75 0.79 2.35
N THR A 221 3.89 1.70 1.90
CA THR A 221 3.70 3.02 2.53
C THR A 221 2.96 2.93 3.86
N LEU A 222 2.21 1.85 4.09
CA LEU A 222 1.54 1.60 5.36
C LEU A 222 2.46 0.93 6.38
N ALA A 223 3.52 0.26 5.90
CA ALA A 223 4.49 -0.38 6.76
C ALA A 223 5.25 0.68 7.56
N GLU A 224 5.32 0.50 8.88
CA GLU A 224 6.10 1.38 9.78
C GLU A 224 5.62 2.84 9.78
N ASN A 225 4.38 3.11 9.35
CA ASN A 225 3.78 4.45 9.33
C ASN A 225 2.45 4.50 10.12
N PRO A 226 2.52 4.50 11.48
CA PRO A 226 1.33 4.47 12.32
C PRO A 226 0.43 5.70 12.14
N ALA A 227 1.01 6.87 11.87
CA ALA A 227 0.26 8.10 11.62
C ALA A 227 -0.63 7.98 10.38
N LEU A 228 -0.14 7.36 9.30
CA LEU A 228 -0.93 7.15 8.09
C LEU A 228 -2.06 6.15 8.33
N VAL A 229 -1.80 5.05 9.06
CA VAL A 229 -2.82 4.06 9.44
C VAL A 229 -3.93 4.72 10.26
N GLU A 230 -3.57 5.57 11.23
CA GLU A 230 -4.52 6.32 12.04
C GLU A 230 -5.39 7.25 11.18
N VAL A 231 -4.77 8.09 10.35
CA VAL A 231 -5.49 9.03 9.46
C VAL A 231 -6.44 8.29 8.52
N LEU A 232 -6.00 7.20 7.90
CA LEU A 232 -6.84 6.39 7.02
C LEU A 232 -8.00 5.77 7.77
N THR A 233 -7.77 5.21 8.96
CA THR A 233 -8.80 4.60 9.79
C THR A 233 -9.86 5.62 10.19
N GLN A 234 -9.45 6.78 10.69
CA GLN A 234 -10.36 7.85 11.09
C GLN A 234 -11.15 8.41 9.90
N THR A 235 -10.47 8.74 8.80
CA THR A 235 -11.11 9.35 7.63
C THR A 235 -12.07 8.40 6.94
N LEU A 236 -11.70 7.12 6.77
CA LEU A 236 -12.62 6.12 6.22
C LEU A 236 -13.83 5.90 7.14
N GLY A 237 -13.61 5.84 8.45
CA GLY A 237 -14.68 5.67 9.44
C GLY A 237 -15.71 6.81 9.40
N LEU A 238 -15.27 8.06 9.19
CA LEU A 238 -16.17 9.21 9.00
C LEU A 238 -17.08 9.09 7.78
N THR A 239 -16.69 8.28 6.79
CA THR A 239 -17.48 8.02 5.58
C THR A 239 -18.38 6.78 5.71
N GLY A 240 -18.36 6.11 6.87
CA GLY A 240 -19.10 4.86 7.12
C GLY A 240 -18.41 3.60 6.59
N LEU A 241 -17.15 3.71 6.16
CA LEU A 241 -16.38 2.58 5.62
C LEU A 241 -15.53 1.89 6.70
N SER A 242 -15.41 0.58 6.58
CA SER A 242 -14.53 -0.25 7.42
C SER A 242 -13.15 -0.38 6.79
N ALA A 243 -12.11 0.10 7.47
CA ALA A 243 -10.72 -0.10 7.05
C ALA A 243 -10.17 -1.43 7.58
N ARG A 244 -9.51 -2.20 6.71
CA ARG A 244 -8.79 -3.44 7.05
C ARG A 244 -7.37 -3.34 6.52
N PHE A 245 -6.36 -3.60 7.35
CA PHE A 245 -4.95 -3.48 6.95
C PHE A 245 -4.31 -4.86 6.93
N LEU A 246 -3.66 -5.20 5.82
CA LEU A 246 -2.91 -6.45 5.69
C LEU A 246 -1.51 -6.27 6.30
N ARG A 247 -1.13 -7.11 7.27
CA ARG A 247 0.18 -7.00 7.96
C ARG A 247 1.33 -7.15 6.97
N ARG A 248 1.21 -8.08 6.02
CA ARG A 248 2.16 -8.25 4.91
C ARG A 248 1.67 -7.66 3.60
N GLY A 249 0.80 -6.64 3.65
CA GLY A 249 0.20 -6.03 2.47
C GLY A 249 1.19 -5.44 1.46
N ALA A 250 2.44 -5.17 1.85
CA ALA A 250 3.50 -4.75 0.93
C ALA A 250 3.89 -5.85 -0.09
N TYR A 251 3.51 -7.10 0.19
CA TYR A 251 3.88 -8.29 -0.58
C TYR A 251 2.72 -8.84 -1.43
N CYS A 252 1.56 -8.17 -1.49
CA CYS A 252 0.40 -8.65 -2.27
C CYS A 252 0.78 -9.01 -3.71
N GLY A 253 1.48 -8.15 -4.44
CA GLY A 253 1.90 -8.44 -5.82
C GLY A 253 2.77 -9.70 -5.92
N ALA A 254 3.80 -9.82 -5.09
CA ALA A 254 4.72 -10.96 -5.12
C ALA A 254 4.03 -12.27 -4.70
N VAL A 255 3.21 -12.24 -3.65
CA VAL A 255 2.44 -13.40 -3.19
C VAL A 255 1.40 -13.81 -4.24
N GLY A 256 0.77 -12.85 -4.93
CA GLY A 256 -0.15 -13.14 -6.02
C GLY A 256 0.53 -13.81 -7.20
N ALA A 257 1.69 -13.32 -7.61
CA ALA A 257 2.51 -13.94 -8.64
C ALA A 257 2.90 -15.38 -8.26
N LEU A 258 3.27 -15.61 -7.00
CA LEU A 258 3.55 -16.95 -6.47
C LEU A 258 2.31 -17.85 -6.57
N VAL A 259 1.15 -17.38 -6.12
CA VAL A 259 -0.11 -18.14 -6.17
C VAL A 259 -0.50 -18.48 -7.62
N ALA A 260 -0.32 -17.54 -8.55
CA ALA A 260 -0.55 -17.78 -9.97
C ALA A 260 0.37 -18.88 -10.52
N GLY A 261 1.67 -18.81 -10.22
CA GLY A 261 2.64 -19.83 -10.64
C GLY A 261 2.38 -21.21 -10.02
N GLU A 262 1.95 -21.26 -8.77
CA GLU A 262 1.55 -22.52 -8.12
C GLU A 262 0.29 -23.14 -8.74
N ARG A 263 -0.66 -22.32 -9.21
CA ARG A 263 -1.86 -22.81 -9.92
C ARG A 263 -1.51 -23.38 -11.30
N LEU A 264 -0.63 -22.70 -12.04
CA LEU A 264 -0.14 -23.19 -13.34
C LEU A 264 0.59 -24.53 -13.18
N ALA A 265 1.48 -24.64 -12.20
CA ALA A 265 2.25 -25.87 -11.96
C ALA A 265 1.42 -27.07 -11.46
N ARG A 266 0.20 -26.85 -10.95
CA ARG A 266 -0.74 -27.93 -10.59
C ARG A 266 -1.61 -28.38 -11.76
N SER A 267 -1.68 -27.58 -12.82
CA SER A 267 -2.52 -27.81 -14.00
C SER A 267 -1.74 -28.40 -15.18
N ALA A 268 -0.41 -28.48 -15.07
CA ALA A 268 0.54 -29.08 -16.01
C ALA A 268 0.92 -30.49 -15.53
#